data_AF-A0A351G3Q7-F1
#
_entry.id   AF-A0A351G3Q7-F1
#
_cell.length_a   1.000
_cell.length_b   1.000
_cell.length_c   1.000
_cell.angle_alpha   90.00
_cell.angle_beta   90.00
_cell.angle_gamma   90.00
#
_symmetry.space_group_name_H-M   'P 1'
#
loop_
_entity.id
_entity.type
_entity.pdbx_description
1 polymer ?
#
loop_
_entity_poly.entity_id
_entity_poly.type
_entity_poly.pdbx_seq_one_letter_code
_entity_poly.pdbx_strand_id
1 'polypeptide(L)'
;MDIGSILLLLALVIIVGAFIASPLRGWRKQHRAVEVDLELSQLLAERERVLEALAELDFDNDMGKVPDDLYPPQREALLKRGAAVLRLLDEREFVGGQAESGNPEHAERLERAAKIRSAAKDPLEELIASRRAEKQPTRDGSAVKFCPECGSGIQAGDRFCPSCGKKLS
;
A
#
# COMPACT_ATOMS: atom_id res chain seq x y z
N MET A 1 52.31 44.18 11.71
CA MET A 1 50.85 44.04 11.52
C MET A 1 50.22 44.07 12.89
N ASP A 2 49.23 44.93 13.09
CA ASP A 2 48.54 45.03 14.37
C ASP A 2 47.84 43.71 14.70
N ILE A 3 47.91 43.30 15.97
CA ILE A 3 47.26 42.08 16.46
C ILE A 3 45.76 42.04 16.07
N GLY A 4 45.11 43.20 16.01
CA GLY A 4 43.73 43.33 15.55
C GLY A 4 43.49 42.91 14.11
N SER A 5 44.42 43.19 13.18
CA SER A 5 44.24 42.80 11.78
C SER A 5 44.43 41.29 11.57
N ILE A 6 45.33 40.68 12.34
CA ILE A 6 45.56 39.23 12.33
C ILE A 6 44.33 38.48 12.83
N LEU A 7 43.72 38.94 13.93
CA LEU A 7 42.50 38.32 14.48
C LEU A 7 41.30 38.45 13.54
N LEU A 8 41.14 39.60 12.87
CA LEU A 8 40.08 39.82 11.89
C LEU A 8 40.21 38.88 10.68
N LEU A 9 41.43 38.72 10.17
CA LEU A 9 41.69 37.84 9.02
C LEU A 9 41.43 36.37 9.38
N LEU A 10 41.85 35.95 10.58
CA LEU A 10 41.60 34.59 11.08
C LEU A 10 40.10 34.31 11.25
N ALA A 11 39.34 35.24 11.82
CA ALA A 11 37.88 35.10 11.95
C ALA A 11 37.18 34.97 10.58
N LEU A 12 37.58 35.79 9.60
CA LEU A 12 37.06 35.73 8.24
C LEU A 12 37.33 34.35 7.60
N VAL A 13 38.55 33.84 7.71
CA VAL A 13 38.95 32.54 7.16
C VAL A 13 38.15 31.40 7.79
N ILE A 14 37.88 31.43 9.11
CA ILE A 14 37.07 30.41 9.78
C ILE A 14 35.62 30.42 9.25
N ILE A 15 35.02 31.60 9.09
CA ILE A 15 33.64 31.72 8.60
C ILE A 15 33.53 31.22 7.15
N VAL A 16 34.45 31.65 6.29
CA VAL A 16 34.51 31.20 4.88
C VAL A 16 34.77 29.70 4.80
N GLY A 17 35.71 29.19 5.61
CA GLY A 17 35.98 27.76 5.72
C GLY A 17 34.76 26.96 6.18
N ALA A 18 34.01 27.46 7.16
CA ALA A 18 32.76 26.84 7.62
C ALA A 18 31.66 26.87 6.55
N PHE A 19 31.55 27.96 5.78
CA PHE A 19 30.60 28.10 4.68
C PHE A 19 30.92 27.11 3.55
N ILE A 20 32.19 26.95 3.19
CA ILE A 20 32.65 25.99 2.17
C ILE A 20 32.57 24.54 2.70
N ALA A 21 32.74 24.30 4.00
CA ALA A 21 32.61 22.98 4.61
C ALA A 21 31.15 22.56 4.87
N SER A 22 30.20 23.50 4.88
CA SER A 22 28.76 23.28 4.99
C SER A 22 28.22 22.27 3.97
N PRO A 23 28.49 22.38 2.64
CA PRO A 23 27.98 21.44 1.65
C PRO A 23 28.45 20.00 1.86
N LEU A 24 29.67 19.78 2.36
CA LEU A 24 30.19 18.43 2.66
C LEU A 24 29.44 17.74 3.80
N ARG A 25 28.88 18.52 4.74
CA ARG A 25 28.04 18.02 5.83
C ARG A 25 26.63 17.67 5.34
N GLY A 26 26.15 18.36 4.31
CA GLY A 26 24.90 18.07 3.60
C GLY A 26 24.99 16.84 2.67
N TRP A 27 26.12 16.66 1.97
CA TRP A 27 26.31 15.54 1.03
C TRP A 27 26.18 14.16 1.70
N ARG A 28 26.67 14.00 2.94
CA ARG A 28 26.50 12.74 3.69
C ARG A 28 25.04 12.44 4.02
N LYS A 29 24.21 13.46 4.24
CA LYS A 29 22.76 13.29 4.47
C LYS A 29 22.02 13.02 3.16
N GLN A 30 22.39 13.72 2.08
CA GLN A 30 21.79 13.54 0.76
C GLN A 30 22.07 12.15 0.18
N HIS A 31 23.32 11.66 0.25
CA HIS A 31 23.65 10.31 -0.21
C HIS A 31 22.86 9.24 0.55
N ARG A 32 22.73 9.38 1.89
CA ARG A 32 21.96 8.44 2.70
C ARG A 32 20.46 8.48 2.39
N ALA A 33 19.89 9.65 2.11
CA ALA A 33 18.49 9.78 1.71
C ALA A 33 18.22 9.13 0.35
N VAL A 34 19.09 9.38 -0.64
CA VAL A 34 19.00 8.77 -1.98
C VAL A 34 19.13 7.24 -1.93
N GLU A 35 20.03 6.72 -1.08
CA GLU A 35 20.20 5.27 -0.90
C GLU A 35 18.96 4.60 -0.30
N VAL A 36 18.32 5.25 0.69
CA VAL A 36 17.06 4.75 1.27
C VAL A 36 15.92 4.75 0.25
N ASP A 37 15.78 5.81 -0.57
CA ASP A 37 14.77 5.87 -1.63
C ASP A 37 14.98 4.78 -2.68
N LEU A 38 16.24 4.52 -3.06
CA LEU A 38 16.58 3.45 -3.99
C LEU A 38 16.20 2.08 -3.42
N GLU A 39 16.60 1.78 -2.18
CA GLU A 39 16.25 0.52 -1.51
C GLU A 39 14.73 0.32 -1.40
N LEU A 40 13.97 1.37 -1.06
CA LEU A 40 12.51 1.32 -1.00
C LEU A 40 11.90 1.02 -2.36
N SER A 41 12.36 1.69 -3.41
CA SER A 41 11.89 1.47 -4.79
C SER A 41 12.15 0.02 -5.24
N GLN A 42 13.27 -0.57 -4.84
CA GLN A 42 13.59 -1.97 -5.13
C GLN A 42 12.63 -2.94 -4.43
N LEU A 43 12.35 -2.71 -3.15
CA LEU A 43 11.41 -3.55 -2.39
C LEU A 43 9.98 -3.46 -2.95
N LEU A 44 9.54 -2.27 -3.37
CA LEU A 44 8.23 -2.07 -4.00
C LEU A 44 8.13 -2.80 -5.35
N ALA A 45 9.19 -2.74 -6.16
CA ALA A 45 9.25 -3.49 -7.41
C ALA A 45 9.21 -5.01 -7.17
N GLU A 46 9.90 -5.51 -6.14
CA GLU A 46 9.90 -6.93 -5.79
C GLU A 46 8.52 -7.40 -5.29
N ARG A 47 7.81 -6.55 -4.53
CA ARG A 47 6.41 -6.82 -4.15
C ARG A 47 5.54 -7.01 -5.38
N GLU A 48 5.60 -6.09 -6.34
CA GLU A 48 4.79 -6.17 -7.56
C GLU A 48 5.08 -7.45 -8.35
N ARG A 49 6.37 -7.80 -8.51
CA ARG A 49 6.78 -9.05 -9.18
C ARG A 49 6.19 -10.29 -8.52
N VAL A 50 6.18 -10.36 -7.19
CA VAL A 50 5.62 -11.53 -6.49
C VAL A 50 4.11 -11.59 -6.65
N LEU A 51 3.42 -10.45 -6.63
CA LEU A 51 1.97 -10.40 -6.84
C LEU A 51 1.59 -10.81 -8.27
N GLU A 52 2.33 -10.32 -9.27
CA GLU A 52 2.14 -10.70 -10.67
C GLU A 52 2.37 -12.20 -10.86
N ALA A 53 3.46 -12.75 -10.30
CA ALA A 53 3.73 -14.18 -10.37
C ALA A 53 2.67 -15.04 -9.67
N LEU A 54 2.11 -14.59 -8.54
CA LEU A 54 1.00 -15.27 -7.87
C LEU A 54 -0.26 -15.24 -8.72
N ALA A 55 -0.59 -14.09 -9.31
CA ALA A 55 -1.75 -13.94 -10.18
C ALA A 55 -1.64 -14.80 -11.44
N GLU A 56 -0.46 -14.85 -12.07
CA GLU A 56 -0.19 -15.70 -13.22
C GLU A 56 -0.30 -17.19 -12.86
N LEU A 57 0.29 -17.61 -11.74
CA LEU A 57 0.20 -19.00 -11.27
C LEU A 57 -1.24 -19.41 -10.95
N ASP A 58 -1.99 -18.55 -10.26
CA ASP A 58 -3.41 -18.80 -9.94
C ASP A 58 -4.24 -18.88 -11.25
N PHE A 59 -3.96 -18.01 -12.23
CA PHE A 59 -4.62 -18.07 -13.54
C PHE A 59 -4.28 -19.34 -14.33
N ASP A 60 -3.02 -19.74 -14.35
CA ASP A 60 -2.60 -20.95 -15.07
C ASP A 60 -3.18 -22.23 -14.44
N ASN A 61 -3.36 -22.25 -13.12
CA ASN A 61 -4.08 -23.30 -12.42
C ASN A 61 -5.57 -23.32 -12.80
N ASP A 62 -6.25 -22.17 -12.77
CA ASP A 62 -7.66 -22.04 -13.16
C ASP A 62 -7.90 -22.46 -14.63
N MET A 63 -6.91 -22.22 -15.50
CA MET A 63 -6.94 -22.62 -16.91
C MET A 63 -6.51 -24.09 -17.12
N GLY A 64 -6.16 -24.82 -16.06
CA GLY A 64 -5.74 -26.22 -16.12
C GLY A 64 -4.39 -26.45 -16.83
N LYS A 65 -3.55 -25.41 -16.95
CA LYS A 65 -2.19 -25.54 -17.51
C LYS A 65 -1.21 -26.10 -16.50
N VAL A 66 -1.46 -25.87 -15.21
CA VAL A 66 -0.65 -26.37 -14.11
C VAL A 66 -1.39 -27.52 -13.43
N PRO A 67 -0.73 -28.68 -13.22
CA PRO A 67 -1.32 -29.79 -12.47
C PRO A 67 -1.56 -29.46 -10.98
N ASP A 68 -2.65 -29.99 -10.41
CA ASP A 68 -3.08 -29.77 -9.01
C ASP A 68 -2.03 -30.20 -7.96
N ASP A 69 -1.14 -31.13 -8.29
CA ASP A 69 -0.05 -31.59 -7.41
C ASP A 69 1.15 -30.63 -7.39
N LEU A 70 1.34 -29.87 -8.46
CA LEU A 70 2.45 -28.93 -8.63
C LEU A 70 2.09 -27.50 -8.19
N TYR A 71 0.82 -27.12 -8.18
CA TYR A 71 0.36 -25.79 -7.80
C TYR A 71 0.58 -25.43 -6.31
N PRO A 72 0.15 -26.24 -5.33
CA PRO A 72 0.29 -25.91 -3.91
C PRO A 72 1.72 -25.58 -3.46
N PRO A 73 2.77 -26.36 -3.80
CA PRO A 73 4.13 -26.06 -3.36
C PRO A 73 4.68 -24.78 -4.00
N GLN A 74 4.35 -24.50 -5.26
CA GLN A 74 4.79 -23.28 -5.95
C GLN A 74 4.15 -22.04 -5.36
N ARG A 75 2.85 -22.10 -5.09
CA ARG A 75 2.12 -20.99 -4.46
C ARG A 75 2.62 -20.70 -3.05
N GLU A 76 2.89 -21.74 -2.26
CA GLU A 76 3.43 -21.56 -0.92
C GLU A 76 4.80 -20.87 -0.94
N ALA A 77 5.67 -21.22 -1.90
CA ALA A 77 6.98 -20.58 -2.07
C ALA A 77 6.85 -19.08 -2.40
N LEU A 78 5.94 -18.72 -3.30
CA LEU A 78 5.67 -17.32 -3.66
C LEU A 78 5.07 -16.53 -2.48
N LEU A 79 4.12 -17.12 -1.75
CA LEU A 79 3.55 -16.50 -0.55
C LEU A 79 4.59 -16.24 0.54
N LYS A 80 5.50 -17.20 0.77
CA LYS A 80 6.62 -17.02 1.72
C LYS A 80 7.54 -15.88 1.29
N ARG A 81 7.85 -15.78 0.00
CA ARG A 81 8.65 -14.67 -0.55
C ARG A 81 7.92 -13.33 -0.38
N GLY A 82 6.64 -13.27 -0.72
CA GLY A 82 5.82 -12.06 -0.57
C GLY A 82 5.73 -11.59 0.89
N ALA A 83 5.51 -12.51 1.82
CA ALA A 83 5.50 -12.22 3.25
C ALA A 83 6.85 -11.69 3.76
N ALA A 84 7.97 -12.18 3.21
CA ALA A 84 9.30 -11.67 3.55
C ALA A 84 9.51 -10.24 3.05
N VAL A 85 9.11 -9.93 1.80
CA VAL A 85 9.19 -8.58 1.23
C VAL A 85 8.32 -7.59 2.01
N LEU A 86 7.10 -7.99 2.39
CA LEU A 86 6.22 -7.13 3.19
C LEU A 86 6.79 -6.82 4.57
N ARG A 87 7.40 -7.79 5.26
CA ARG A 87 8.07 -7.53 6.54
C ARG A 87 9.21 -6.52 6.43
N LEU A 88 10.00 -6.62 5.35
CA LEU A 88 11.08 -5.67 5.07
C LEU A 88 10.54 -4.27 4.79
N LEU A 89 9.42 -4.17 4.07
CA LEU A 89 8.73 -2.89 3.83
C LEU A 89 8.19 -2.30 5.12
N ASP A 90 7.52 -3.08 5.98
CA ASP A 90 6.99 -2.61 7.27
C ASP A 90 8.09 -2.05 8.17
N GLU A 91 9.25 -2.73 8.24
CA GLU A 91 10.40 -2.27 9.02
C GLU A 91 10.95 -0.93 8.48
N ARG A 92 10.85 -0.69 7.16
CA ARG A 92 11.35 0.53 6.51
C ARG A 92 10.35 1.67 6.49
N GLU A 93 9.06 1.42 6.29
CA GLU A 93 8.01 2.45 6.43
C GLU A 93 8.00 3.01 7.85
N PHE A 94 8.25 2.17 8.86
CA PHE A 94 8.39 2.59 10.25
C PHE A 94 9.61 3.50 10.49
N VAL A 95 10.74 3.23 9.81
CA VAL A 95 11.97 4.04 9.93
C VAL A 95 11.92 5.31 9.06
N GLY A 96 11.30 5.25 7.87
CA GLY A 96 11.07 6.39 6.99
C GLY A 96 10.17 7.44 7.63
N GLY A 97 9.12 7.01 8.33
CA GLY A 97 8.26 7.90 9.13
C GLY A 97 9.01 8.64 10.26
N GLN A 98 10.10 8.07 10.77
CA GLN A 98 10.95 8.70 11.79
C GLN A 98 12.03 9.61 11.19
N ALA A 99 12.58 9.27 10.01
CA ALA A 99 13.58 10.10 9.34
C ALA A 99 12.98 11.36 8.68
N GLU A 100 11.72 11.28 8.22
CA GLU A 100 10.98 12.41 7.65
C GLU A 100 10.34 13.33 8.69
N SER A 101 10.27 12.90 9.96
CA SER A 101 9.75 13.69 11.10
C SER A 101 10.57 14.95 11.43
N GLY A 102 11.66 15.22 10.71
CA GLY A 102 12.41 16.48 10.78
C GLY A 102 11.84 17.62 9.93
N ASN A 103 10.89 17.37 9.02
CA ASN A 103 10.28 18.39 8.17
C ASN A 103 8.82 18.67 8.60
N PRO A 104 8.52 19.83 9.22
CA PRO A 104 7.17 20.13 9.73
C PRO A 104 6.07 20.10 8.66
N GLU A 105 6.41 20.37 7.38
CA GLU A 105 5.46 20.29 6.27
C GLU A 105 5.05 18.86 5.87
N HIS A 106 5.87 17.85 6.17
CA HIS A 106 5.54 16.45 5.87
C HIS A 106 4.61 15.85 6.94
N ALA A 107 4.86 16.17 8.21
CA ALA A 107 4.01 15.78 9.32
C ALA A 107 2.57 16.30 9.12
N GLU A 108 2.41 17.59 8.78
CA GLU A 108 1.10 18.18 8.54
C GLU A 108 0.38 17.55 7.33
N ARG A 109 1.12 17.14 6.29
CA ARG A 109 0.57 16.50 5.09
C ARG A 109 0.12 15.07 5.35
N LEU A 110 0.89 14.30 6.11
CA LEU A 110 0.53 12.95 6.58
C LEU A 110 -0.70 13.01 7.48
N GLU A 111 -0.77 13.98 8.38
CA GLU A 111 -1.91 14.17 9.28
C GLU A 111 -3.17 14.60 8.51
N ARG A 112 -3.05 15.49 7.51
CA ARG A 112 -4.14 15.83 6.59
C ARG A 112 -4.59 14.62 5.76
N ALA A 113 -3.67 13.83 5.21
CA ALA A 113 -3.99 12.62 4.46
C ALA A 113 -4.66 11.54 5.33
N ALA A 114 -4.23 11.40 6.60
CA ALA A 114 -4.87 10.53 7.57
C ALA A 114 -6.30 11.00 7.90
N LYS A 115 -6.50 12.32 8.13
CA LYS A 115 -7.83 12.91 8.35
C LYS A 115 -8.76 12.76 7.15
N ILE A 116 -8.25 12.90 5.92
CA ILE A 116 -9.03 12.68 4.70
C ILE A 116 -9.44 11.21 4.59
N ARG A 117 -8.52 10.27 4.85
CA ARG A 117 -8.83 8.83 4.82
C ARG A 117 -9.82 8.40 5.90
N SER A 118 -9.75 8.96 7.11
CA SER A 118 -10.73 8.68 8.17
C SER A 118 -12.09 9.29 7.83
N ALA A 119 -12.11 10.54 7.36
CA ALA A 119 -13.33 11.24 6.98
C ALA A 119 -14.03 10.65 5.74
N ALA A 120 -13.32 9.92 4.87
CA ALA A 120 -13.91 9.22 3.74
C ALA A 120 -14.48 7.83 4.10
N LYS A 121 -13.96 7.19 5.17
CA LYS A 121 -14.45 5.89 5.62
C LYS A 121 -15.84 6.00 6.25
N ASP A 122 -16.08 6.98 7.11
CA ASP A 122 -17.37 7.13 7.81
C ASP A 122 -18.59 7.31 6.87
N PRO A 123 -18.59 8.23 5.88
CA PRO A 123 -19.74 8.41 4.98
C PRO A 123 -19.91 7.26 3.98
N LEU A 124 -18.82 6.61 3.56
CA LEU A 124 -18.91 5.47 2.64
C LEU A 124 -19.48 4.23 3.34
N GLU A 125 -19.08 3.96 4.59
CA GLU A 125 -19.62 2.86 5.40
C GLU A 125 -21.12 3.08 5.69
N GLU A 126 -21.55 4.32 5.96
CA GLU A 126 -22.96 4.70 6.11
C GLU A 126 -23.77 4.44 4.82
N LEU A 127 -23.23 4.80 3.65
CA LEU A 127 -23.84 4.55 2.34
C LEU A 127 -23.92 3.05 2.00
N ILE A 128 -22.92 2.26 2.41
CA ILE A 128 -22.94 0.80 2.23
C ILE A 128 -23.94 0.16 3.20
N ALA A 129 -24.01 0.62 4.46
CA ALA A 129 -24.94 0.13 5.46
C ALA A 129 -26.40 0.40 5.06
N SER A 130 -26.71 1.62 4.61
CA SER A 130 -28.04 1.98 4.09
C SER A 130 -28.44 1.14 2.87
N ARG A 131 -27.55 0.96 1.88
CA ARG A 131 -27.81 0.04 0.76
C ARG A 131 -28.00 -1.41 1.20
N ARG A 132 -27.23 -1.89 2.19
CA ARG A 132 -27.35 -3.26 2.71
C ARG A 132 -28.66 -3.43 3.47
N ALA A 133 -29.13 -2.42 4.18
CA ALA A 133 -30.42 -2.43 4.85
C ALA A 133 -31.58 -2.42 3.84
N GLU A 134 -31.47 -1.66 2.75
CA GLU A 134 -32.47 -1.63 1.66
C GLU A 134 -32.51 -2.95 0.86
N LYS A 135 -31.36 -3.61 0.66
CA LYS A 135 -31.26 -4.92 -0.01
C LYS A 135 -31.42 -6.13 0.91
N GLN A 136 -31.44 -5.94 2.23
CA GLN A 136 -31.65 -7.05 3.14
C GLN A 136 -33.11 -7.53 3.01
N PRO A 137 -33.33 -8.85 2.85
CA PRO A 137 -34.66 -9.39 2.70
C PRO A 137 -35.45 -9.03 3.97
N THR A 138 -36.56 -8.33 3.80
CA THR A 138 -37.60 -8.32 4.82
C THR A 138 -37.92 -9.78 5.11
N ARG A 139 -37.69 -10.21 6.36
CA ARG A 139 -37.98 -11.57 6.83
C ARG A 139 -39.47 -11.92 6.75
N ASP A 140 -40.30 -10.97 6.33
CA ASP A 140 -41.73 -11.09 6.19
C ASP A 140 -42.11 -11.37 4.72
N GLY A 141 -42.10 -12.65 4.36
CA GLY A 141 -43.15 -13.23 3.51
C GLY A 141 -43.15 -13.00 1.99
N SER A 142 -42.08 -12.48 1.37
CA SER A 142 -41.99 -12.53 -0.11
C SER A 142 -41.51 -13.91 -0.57
N ALA A 143 -42.27 -14.55 -1.47
CA ALA A 143 -42.06 -15.94 -1.89
C ALA A 143 -40.64 -16.15 -2.43
N VAL A 144 -39.84 -16.94 -1.69
CA VAL A 144 -38.51 -17.39 -2.11
C VAL A 144 -38.70 -18.25 -3.36
N LYS A 145 -38.21 -17.76 -4.50
CA LYS A 145 -38.08 -18.57 -5.72
C LYS A 145 -36.74 -19.30 -5.64
N PHE A 146 -36.63 -20.46 -6.29
CA PHE A 146 -35.38 -21.19 -6.40
C PHE A 146 -34.91 -21.19 -7.85
N CYS A 147 -33.60 -21.08 -8.06
CA CYS A 147 -33.03 -21.19 -9.39
C CYS A 147 -33.25 -22.62 -9.93
N PRO A 148 -33.80 -22.79 -11.15
CA PRO A 148 -34.07 -24.11 -11.72
C PRO A 148 -32.79 -24.89 -12.11
N GLU A 149 -31.63 -24.25 -12.15
CA GLU A 149 -30.37 -24.91 -12.53
C GLU A 149 -29.52 -25.31 -11.33
N CYS A 150 -29.31 -24.42 -10.37
CA CYS A 150 -28.42 -24.68 -9.22
C CYS A 150 -29.15 -24.83 -7.88
N GLY A 151 -30.46 -24.58 -7.84
CA GLY A 151 -31.26 -24.71 -6.63
C GLY A 151 -31.06 -23.61 -5.58
N SER A 152 -30.26 -22.57 -5.86
CA SER A 152 -30.05 -21.46 -4.91
C SER A 152 -31.32 -20.61 -4.76
N GLY A 153 -31.56 -20.06 -3.57
CA GLY A 153 -32.63 -19.09 -3.35
C GLY A 153 -32.39 -17.81 -4.16
N ILE A 154 -33.42 -17.33 -4.86
CA ILE A 154 -33.41 -16.14 -5.73
C ILE A 154 -34.52 -15.18 -5.30
N GLN A 155 -34.28 -13.88 -5.43
CA GLN A 155 -35.25 -12.85 -5.05
C GLN A 155 -36.25 -12.56 -6.19
N ALA A 156 -37.43 -12.08 -5.81
CA ALA A 156 -38.43 -11.63 -6.78
C ALA A 156 -37.95 -10.33 -7.47
N GLY A 157 -37.42 -10.46 -8.69
CA GLY A 157 -36.89 -9.33 -9.47
C GLY A 157 -35.48 -9.59 -10.02
N ASP A 158 -34.81 -10.65 -9.57
CA ASP A 158 -33.50 -11.03 -10.09
C ASP A 158 -33.60 -11.46 -11.56
N ARG A 159 -32.83 -10.80 -12.44
CA ARG A 159 -32.71 -11.18 -13.86
C ARG A 159 -31.69 -12.30 -14.09
N PHE A 160 -30.81 -12.52 -13.11
CA PHE A 160 -29.76 -13.52 -13.13
C PHE A 160 -29.61 -14.14 -11.74
N CYS A 161 -29.27 -15.43 -11.69
CA CYS A 161 -28.98 -16.12 -10.45
C CYS A 161 -27.65 -15.61 -9.86
N PRO A 162 -27.61 -15.21 -8.58
CA PRO A 162 -26.39 -14.73 -7.93
C PRO A 162 -25.36 -15.84 -7.65
N SER A 163 -25.77 -17.11 -7.66
CA SER A 163 -24.87 -18.25 -7.39
C SER A 163 -24.30 -18.89 -8.66
N CYS A 164 -25.09 -19.06 -9.73
CA CYS A 164 -24.61 -19.70 -10.96
C CYS A 164 -24.56 -18.76 -12.19
N GLY A 165 -25.04 -17.52 -12.07
CA GLY A 165 -25.03 -16.54 -13.17
C GLY A 165 -26.09 -16.77 -14.25
N LYS A 166 -26.88 -17.84 -14.17
CA LYS A 166 -27.91 -18.13 -15.19
C LYS A 166 -28.99 -17.05 -15.23
N LYS A 167 -29.34 -16.63 -16.44
CA LYS A 167 -30.45 -15.71 -16.67
C LYS A 167 -31.77 -16.33 -16.24
N LEU A 168 -32.45 -15.66 -15.32
CA LEU A 168 -33.78 -16.02 -14.85
C LEU A 168 -34.77 -15.34 -15.81
N SER A 169 -35.46 -16.15 -16.62
CA SER A 169 -36.51 -15.72 -17.54
C SER A 169 -37.84 -15.57 -16.82
#